data_AF-A0A817QV73-F1
#
_entry.id   AF-A0A817QV73-F1
#
_cell.length_a   1.000
_cell.length_b   1.000
_cell.length_c   1.000
_cell.angle_alpha   90.00
_cell.angle_beta   90.00
_cell.angle_gamma   90.00
#
_symmetry.space_group_name_H-M   'P 1'
#
loop_
_entity.id
_entity.type
_entity.pdbx_description
1 polymer ?
#
loop_
_entity_poly.entity_id
_entity_poly.type
_entity_poly.pdbx_seq_one_letter_code
_entity_poly.pdbx_strand_id
1 'polypeptide(L)'
;MMVDIQELPYSISLESIVKNIKEKKFRVLRPIDSLLQDRINKMKNIRNWTQSGEPFSIVPSPHSHIISVVVPLPSSSDLYQDLATKMQVIGGGIQIKSIEQIRNPRLEGLYEFMKTNIAGQCPQSNSKERYLFHGTKTDAVQGITDYGFDDRYFSSSGRWGHGAYFADDPRKSHGYINLNPQDQTRVMLYAKGLLGIQSVQNTDNPSLNASPIGYHSVQGTGGQYEEYIVYRYGQALPYLKVTYTA
;
A
#
# COMPACT_ATOMS: atom_id res chain seq x y z
N MET A 1 18.15 -1.17 -23.78
CA MET A 1 17.85 -2.11 -22.68
C MET A 1 16.78 -3.09 -23.13
N MET A 2 17.16 -4.32 -23.50
CA MET A 2 16.19 -5.41 -23.65
C MET A 2 15.91 -5.90 -22.24
N VAL A 3 14.71 -5.61 -21.76
CA VAL A 3 14.16 -6.23 -20.55
C VAL A 3 13.30 -7.35 -21.08
N ASP A 4 13.62 -8.59 -20.73
CA ASP A 4 12.68 -9.66 -20.98
C ASP A 4 11.49 -9.46 -20.04
N ILE A 5 10.36 -9.06 -20.60
CA ILE A 5 9.13 -8.80 -19.87
C ILE A 5 8.30 -10.07 -19.66
N GLN A 6 8.76 -11.21 -20.21
CA GLN A 6 8.07 -12.49 -20.16
C GLN A 6 8.61 -13.39 -19.03
N GLU A 7 9.79 -13.12 -18.48
CA GLU A 7 10.35 -13.85 -17.33
C GLU A 7 10.51 -12.97 -16.08
N LEU A 8 9.96 -13.43 -14.96
CA LEU A 8 10.14 -12.83 -13.64
C LEU A 8 11.30 -13.53 -12.89
N PRO A 9 12.22 -12.78 -12.26
CA PRO A 9 12.30 -11.32 -12.25
C PRO A 9 12.81 -10.77 -13.58
N TYR A 10 12.25 -9.64 -14.02
CA TYR A 10 12.68 -8.90 -15.21
C TYR A 10 14.20 -8.71 -15.21
N SER A 11 14.93 -9.55 -15.93
CA SER A 11 16.39 -9.58 -15.87
C SER A 11 16.97 -8.83 -17.07
N ILE A 12 18.05 -8.09 -16.82
CA ILE A 12 18.86 -7.48 -17.88
C ILE A 12 20.09 -8.37 -18.00
N SER A 13 20.34 -8.93 -19.18
CA SER A 13 21.54 -9.75 -19.38
C SER A 13 22.81 -8.94 -19.12
N LEU A 14 23.88 -9.59 -18.63
CA LEU A 14 25.15 -8.92 -18.36
C LEU A 14 25.70 -8.24 -19.63
N GLU A 15 25.55 -8.88 -20.78
CA GLU A 15 25.93 -8.35 -22.09
C GLU A 15 25.16 -7.07 -22.40
N SER A 16 23.85 -7.06 -22.10
CA SER A 16 23.00 -5.88 -22.28
C SER A 16 23.40 -4.75 -21.34
N ILE A 17 23.76 -5.04 -20.08
CA ILE A 17 24.27 -4.04 -19.12
C ILE A 17 25.58 -3.44 -19.64
N VAL A 18 26.55 -4.29 -19.98
CA VAL A 18 27.87 -3.86 -20.47
C VAL A 18 27.73 -3.04 -21.75
N LYS A 19 26.88 -3.47 -22.68
CA LYS A 19 26.59 -2.73 -23.91
C LYS A 19 26.00 -1.35 -23.62
N ASN A 20 24.99 -1.25 -22.74
CA ASN A 20 24.40 0.05 -22.41
C ASN A 20 25.39 0.98 -21.70
N ILE A 21 26.27 0.46 -20.83
CA ILE A 21 27.34 1.25 -20.20
C ILE A 21 28.33 1.77 -21.26
N LYS A 22 28.80 0.89 -22.15
CA LYS A 22 29.73 1.26 -23.25
C LYS A 22 29.11 2.30 -24.19
N GLU A 23 27.83 2.16 -24.51
CA GLU A 23 27.08 3.07 -25.37
C GLU A 23 26.54 4.31 -24.62
N LYS A 24 26.81 4.43 -23.31
CA LYS A 24 26.26 5.48 -22.43
C LYS A 24 24.74 5.63 -22.53
N LYS A 25 24.02 4.52 -22.66
CA LYS A 25 22.55 4.50 -22.68
C LYS A 25 22.00 4.16 -21.31
N PHE A 26 20.98 4.89 -20.89
CA PHE A 26 20.20 4.55 -19.69
C PHE A 26 18.71 4.51 -20.02
N ARG A 27 17.94 3.79 -19.22
CA ARG A 27 16.48 3.82 -19.28
C ARG A 27 15.95 4.18 -17.91
N VAL A 28 14.94 5.04 -17.88
CA VAL A 28 14.29 5.45 -16.65
C VAL A 28 13.31 4.35 -16.26
N LEU A 29 13.51 3.74 -15.09
CA LEU A 29 12.47 2.96 -14.43
C LEU A 29 11.49 3.93 -13.73
N ARG A 30 10.39 3.42 -13.17
CA ARG A 30 9.37 4.26 -12.50
C ARG A 30 10.05 5.23 -11.51
N PRO A 31 9.61 6.50 -11.44
CA PRO A 31 10.11 7.44 -10.44
C PRO A 31 10.00 6.84 -9.03
N ILE A 32 11.15 6.67 -8.37
CA ILE A 32 11.23 6.16 -6.99
C ILE A 32 11.25 7.29 -5.95
N ASP A 33 11.52 8.52 -6.37
CA ASP A 33 11.55 9.70 -5.51
C ASP A 33 11.46 11.00 -6.35
N SER A 34 11.37 12.14 -5.65
CA SER A 34 11.28 13.49 -6.23
C SER A 34 12.57 13.94 -6.94
N LEU A 35 13.72 13.34 -6.63
CA LEU A 35 15.04 13.67 -7.20
C LEU A 35 15.31 12.92 -8.52
N LEU A 36 14.34 12.16 -9.05
CA LEU A 36 14.54 11.43 -10.31
C LEU A 36 14.93 12.37 -11.45
N GLN A 37 14.28 13.53 -11.58
CA GLN A 37 14.58 14.46 -12.68
C GLN A 37 15.99 15.03 -12.57
N ASP A 38 16.45 15.36 -11.36
CA ASP A 38 17.82 15.84 -11.15
C ASP A 38 18.85 14.77 -11.53
N ARG A 39 18.57 13.50 -11.20
CA ARG A 39 19.42 12.37 -11.61
C ARG A 39 19.41 12.19 -13.13
N ILE A 40 18.25 12.30 -13.79
CA ILE A 40 18.14 12.25 -15.25
C ILE A 40 18.94 13.39 -15.89
N ASN A 41 18.79 14.61 -15.39
CA ASN A 41 19.51 15.80 -15.87
C ASN A 41 21.02 15.64 -15.68
N LYS A 42 21.46 15.11 -14.54
CA LYS A 42 22.88 14.79 -14.31
C LYS A 42 23.40 13.73 -15.29
N MET A 43 22.62 12.70 -15.59
CA MET A 43 23.00 11.67 -16.57
C MET A 43 23.14 12.27 -17.98
N LYS A 44 22.18 13.09 -18.41
CA LYS A 44 22.18 13.72 -19.74
C LYS A 44 23.25 14.80 -19.86
N ASN A 45 23.22 15.78 -18.97
CA ASN A 45 23.91 17.05 -19.14
C ASN A 45 25.34 17.04 -18.59
N ILE A 46 25.63 16.19 -17.60
CA ILE A 46 26.97 16.13 -16.97
C ILE A 46 27.74 14.91 -17.47
N ARG A 47 27.08 13.75 -17.59
CA ARG A 47 27.76 12.49 -17.92
C ARG A 47 27.70 12.14 -19.41
N ASN A 48 26.93 12.88 -20.20
CA ASN A 48 26.68 12.62 -21.62
C ASN A 48 26.11 11.22 -21.88
N TRP A 49 25.13 10.81 -21.06
CA TRP A 49 24.35 9.60 -21.30
C TRP A 49 23.03 9.91 -22.00
N THR A 50 22.59 9.01 -22.87
CA THR A 50 21.34 9.16 -23.63
C THR A 50 20.25 8.28 -23.05
N GLN A 51 19.06 8.85 -22.85
CA GLN A 51 17.90 8.07 -22.42
C GLN A 51 17.36 7.24 -23.59
N SER A 52 17.20 5.93 -23.41
CA SER A 52 16.70 5.01 -24.42
C SER A 52 15.27 4.56 -24.11
N GLY A 53 14.34 4.84 -25.03
CA GLY A 53 12.95 4.42 -24.97
C GLY A 53 12.12 5.10 -23.86
N GLU A 54 10.84 4.76 -23.83
CA GLU A 54 9.91 5.28 -22.82
C GLU A 54 10.23 4.76 -21.42
N PRO A 55 9.96 5.57 -20.37
CA PRO A 55 10.05 5.12 -18.99
C PRO A 55 9.26 3.83 -18.77
N PHE A 56 9.87 2.87 -18.09
CA PHE A 56 9.23 1.60 -17.79
C PHE A 56 8.56 1.66 -16.42
N SER A 57 7.28 1.33 -16.30
CA SER A 57 6.58 1.25 -15.00
C SER A 57 6.85 -0.07 -14.27
N ILE A 58 8.12 -0.51 -14.24
CA ILE A 58 8.56 -1.62 -13.40
C ILE A 58 8.85 -1.09 -12.01
N VAL A 59 8.29 -1.75 -11.00
CA VAL A 59 8.76 -1.59 -9.62
C VAL A 59 9.74 -2.72 -9.33
N PRO A 60 11.03 -2.41 -9.07
CA PRO A 60 12.01 -3.45 -8.75
C PRO A 60 11.61 -4.17 -7.46
N SER A 61 11.95 -5.46 -7.38
CA SER A 61 11.87 -6.16 -6.09
C SER A 61 12.84 -5.49 -5.10
N PRO A 62 12.44 -5.30 -3.83
CA PRO A 62 13.34 -4.85 -2.78
C PRO A 62 14.59 -5.74 -2.69
N HIS A 63 15.73 -5.13 -2.38
CA HIS A 63 16.94 -5.88 -2.06
C HIS A 63 16.71 -6.73 -0.80
N SER A 64 17.45 -7.83 -0.62
CA SER A 64 17.35 -8.71 0.57
C SER A 64 17.48 -8.01 1.93
N HIS A 65 18.11 -6.84 1.99
CA HIS A 65 18.27 -6.03 3.20
C HIS A 65 17.18 -4.97 3.38
N ILE A 66 16.39 -4.71 2.33
CA ILE A 66 15.32 -3.72 2.30
C ILE A 66 14.00 -4.48 2.36
N ILE A 67 13.23 -4.27 3.42
CA ILE A 67 12.01 -5.04 3.66
C ILE A 67 10.87 -4.56 2.75
N SER A 68 10.78 -3.24 2.54
CA SER A 68 9.81 -2.62 1.64
C SER A 68 10.43 -1.52 0.78
N VAL A 69 9.89 -1.31 -0.42
CA VAL A 69 10.20 -0.17 -1.29
C VAL A 69 8.92 0.61 -1.53
N VAL A 70 9.01 1.92 -1.39
CA VAL A 70 7.90 2.83 -1.62
C VAL A 70 8.16 3.60 -2.92
N VAL A 71 7.22 3.59 -3.84
CA VAL A 71 7.38 4.15 -5.19
C VAL A 71 6.26 5.14 -5.50
N PRO A 72 6.56 6.44 -5.72
CA PRO A 72 5.58 7.42 -6.14
C PRO A 72 4.74 6.98 -7.34
N LEU A 73 3.42 7.13 -7.22
CA LEU A 73 2.50 7.00 -8.35
C LEU A 73 2.55 8.29 -9.19
N PRO A 74 2.60 8.18 -10.53
CA PRO A 74 2.39 9.34 -11.40
C PRO A 74 1.01 9.93 -11.13
N SER A 75 0.93 11.26 -11.00
CA SER A 75 -0.34 11.96 -10.80
C SER A 75 -1.33 11.71 -11.94
N SER A 76 -0.84 11.45 -13.16
CA SER A 76 -1.68 11.11 -14.32
C SER A 76 -2.23 9.68 -14.32
N SER A 77 -1.84 8.82 -13.38
CA SER A 77 -2.32 7.43 -13.36
C SER A 77 -3.75 7.32 -12.81
N ASP A 78 -4.55 6.41 -13.38
CA ASP A 78 -5.93 6.18 -12.94
C ASP A 78 -6.03 5.87 -11.44
N LEU A 79 -5.10 5.07 -10.93
CA LEU A 79 -5.04 4.73 -9.51
C LEU A 79 -4.77 5.95 -8.62
N TYR A 80 -3.92 6.88 -9.08
CA TYR A 80 -3.70 8.13 -8.36
C TYR A 80 -4.97 8.97 -8.36
N GLN A 81 -5.61 9.16 -9.52
CA GLN A 81 -6.79 10.01 -9.67
C GLN A 81 -8.01 9.47 -8.91
N ASP A 82 -8.23 8.15 -8.96
CA ASP A 82 -9.29 7.47 -8.20
C ASP A 82 -9.10 7.67 -6.69
N LEU A 83 -7.91 7.39 -6.17
CA LEU A 83 -7.65 7.56 -4.74
C LEU A 83 -7.69 9.03 -4.34
N ALA A 84 -7.18 9.94 -5.19
CA ALA A 84 -7.25 11.36 -4.95
C ALA A 84 -8.69 11.85 -4.82
N THR A 85 -9.58 11.38 -5.69
CA THR A 85 -11.01 11.67 -5.66
C THR A 85 -11.66 11.15 -4.38
N LYS A 86 -11.36 9.91 -3.98
CA LYS A 86 -11.86 9.35 -2.72
C LYS A 86 -11.41 10.18 -1.51
N MET A 87 -10.15 10.64 -1.49
CA MET A 87 -9.61 11.46 -0.41
C MET A 87 -10.30 12.83 -0.28
N GLN A 88 -10.83 13.40 -1.37
CA GLN A 88 -11.55 14.68 -1.32
C GLN A 88 -12.81 14.63 -0.44
N VAL A 89 -13.38 13.45 -0.20
CA VAL A 89 -14.55 13.26 0.68
C VAL A 89 -14.28 13.70 2.12
N ILE A 90 -13.01 13.73 2.56
CA ILE A 90 -12.67 14.24 3.89
C ILE A 90 -13.05 15.73 4.02
N GLY A 91 -13.02 16.50 2.93
CA GLY A 91 -13.31 17.94 2.93
C GLY A 91 -12.11 18.79 3.37
N GLY A 92 -12.38 20.01 3.85
CA GLY A 92 -11.35 20.88 4.46
C GLY A 92 -10.32 21.48 3.50
N GLY A 93 -10.39 21.21 2.20
CA GLY A 93 -9.40 21.68 1.23
C GLY A 93 -8.12 20.84 1.24
N ILE A 94 -8.24 19.52 1.48
CA ILE A 94 -7.11 18.60 1.46
C ILE A 94 -6.25 18.76 0.21
N GLN A 95 -4.95 18.87 0.44
CA GLN A 95 -3.95 18.86 -0.63
C GLN A 95 -3.10 17.60 -0.54
N ILE A 96 -3.23 16.74 -1.54
CA ILE A 96 -2.39 15.54 -1.67
C ILE A 96 -0.99 15.98 -2.08
N LYS A 97 0.01 15.56 -1.29
CA LYS A 97 1.42 15.81 -1.56
C LYS A 97 2.05 14.65 -2.33
N SER A 98 1.72 13.42 -1.93
CA SER A 98 2.16 12.21 -2.64
C SER A 98 1.15 11.07 -2.45
N ILE A 99 1.08 10.21 -3.46
CA ILE A 99 0.53 8.86 -3.33
C ILE A 99 1.65 7.93 -3.77
N GLU A 100 2.05 7.03 -2.89
CA GLU A 100 3.17 6.14 -3.13
C GLU A 100 2.71 4.69 -2.98
N GLN A 101 3.09 3.84 -3.93
CA GLN A 101 2.82 2.42 -3.88
C GLN A 101 3.85 1.71 -3.02
N ILE A 102 3.37 0.94 -2.07
CA ILE A 102 4.18 0.11 -1.19
C ILE A 102 4.40 -1.23 -1.88
N ARG A 103 5.66 -1.65 -2.00
CA ARG A 103 6.05 -2.97 -2.50
C ARG A 103 6.86 -3.72 -1.47
N ASN A 104 6.37 -4.90 -1.12
CA ASN A 104 6.99 -5.78 -0.14
C ASN A 104 6.67 -7.23 -0.54
N PRO A 105 7.57 -7.92 -1.29
CA PRO A 105 7.29 -9.24 -1.82
C PRO A 105 6.97 -10.29 -0.76
N ARG A 106 7.51 -10.14 0.45
CA ARG A 106 7.20 -11.04 1.56
C ARG A 106 5.74 -10.89 2.00
N LEU A 107 5.28 -9.66 2.20
CA LEU A 107 3.89 -9.40 2.56
C LEU A 107 2.94 -9.71 1.39
N GLU A 108 3.33 -9.38 0.16
CA GLU A 108 2.57 -9.71 -1.05
C GLU A 108 2.39 -11.23 -1.19
N GLY A 109 3.47 -12.01 -1.04
CA GLY A 109 3.40 -13.48 -1.09
C GLY A 109 2.54 -14.09 0.02
N LEU A 110 2.67 -13.59 1.25
CA LEU A 110 1.80 -14.00 2.36
C LEU A 110 0.33 -13.66 2.09
N TYR A 111 0.07 -12.45 1.59
CA TYR A 111 -1.28 -11.98 1.28
C TYR A 111 -1.92 -12.81 0.16
N GLU A 112 -1.20 -13.12 -0.91
CA GLU A 112 -1.73 -13.96 -2.00
C GLU A 112 -2.01 -15.39 -1.52
N PHE A 113 -1.15 -15.96 -0.66
CA PHE A 113 -1.45 -17.24 -0.01
C PHE A 113 -2.76 -17.17 0.81
N MET A 114 -2.91 -16.14 1.64
CA MET A 114 -4.11 -15.91 2.44
C MET A 114 -5.35 -15.71 1.55
N LYS A 115 -5.20 -15.04 0.42
CA LYS A 115 -6.27 -14.80 -0.56
C LYS A 115 -6.79 -16.11 -1.12
N THR A 116 -5.90 -17.01 -1.58
CA THR A 116 -6.29 -18.34 -2.06
C THR A 116 -6.89 -19.20 -0.94
N ASN A 117 -6.33 -19.15 0.27
CA ASN A 117 -6.81 -19.90 1.41
C ASN A 117 -8.24 -19.51 1.83
N ILE A 118 -8.51 -18.20 1.98
CA ILE A 118 -9.84 -17.67 2.33
C ILE A 118 -10.83 -17.89 1.19
N ALA A 119 -10.40 -17.70 -0.07
CA ALA A 119 -11.23 -17.98 -1.23
C ALA A 119 -11.77 -19.42 -1.19
N GLY A 120 -10.92 -20.42 -0.92
CA GLY A 120 -11.33 -21.82 -0.80
C GLY A 120 -12.33 -22.12 0.34
N GLN A 121 -12.46 -21.23 1.31
CA GLN A 121 -13.42 -21.33 2.43
C GLN A 121 -14.72 -20.54 2.19
N CYS A 122 -14.76 -19.74 1.13
CA CYS A 122 -15.89 -18.87 0.82
C CYS A 122 -16.76 -19.44 -0.32
N PRO A 123 -18.07 -19.14 -0.34
CA PRO A 123 -18.89 -19.37 -1.52
C PRO A 123 -18.28 -18.71 -2.76
N GLN A 124 -18.42 -19.37 -3.92
CA GLN A 124 -17.92 -18.90 -5.22
C GLN A 124 -16.40 -18.73 -5.31
N SER A 125 -15.63 -19.31 -4.38
CA SER A 125 -14.16 -19.18 -4.36
C SER A 125 -13.69 -17.72 -4.34
N ASN A 126 -14.40 -16.85 -3.60
CA ASN A 126 -14.12 -15.42 -3.57
C ASN A 126 -13.73 -14.96 -2.15
N SER A 127 -12.52 -14.42 -2.01
CA SER A 127 -11.99 -13.90 -0.74
C SER A 127 -12.61 -12.58 -0.29
N LYS A 128 -13.49 -11.97 -1.10
CA LYS A 128 -14.08 -10.65 -0.91
C LYS A 128 -13.02 -9.58 -0.61
N GLU A 129 -12.01 -9.52 -1.46
CA GLU A 129 -10.98 -8.48 -1.41
C GLU A 129 -11.62 -7.09 -1.55
N ARG A 130 -11.27 -6.18 -0.64
CA ARG A 130 -11.67 -4.77 -0.69
C ARG A 130 -10.48 -3.86 -0.47
N TYR A 131 -10.54 -2.69 -1.08
CA TYR A 131 -9.60 -1.60 -0.81
C TYR A 131 -10.17 -0.69 0.27
N LEU A 132 -9.43 -0.49 1.35
CA LEU A 132 -9.91 0.17 2.55
C LEU A 132 -8.86 1.14 3.10
N PHE A 133 -9.33 2.20 3.74
CA PHE A 133 -8.50 3.19 4.42
C PHE A 133 -8.12 2.71 5.82
N HIS A 134 -6.91 3.05 6.22
CA HIS A 134 -6.38 2.83 7.56
C HIS A 134 -5.65 4.09 8.03
N GLY A 135 -6.15 4.67 9.12
CA GLY A 135 -5.50 5.77 9.83
C GLY A 135 -4.66 5.25 10.98
N THR A 136 -3.45 5.77 11.12
CA THR A 136 -2.54 5.39 12.20
C THR A 136 -1.61 6.54 12.54
N LYS A 137 -0.83 6.38 13.61
CA LYS A 137 0.19 7.33 14.03
C LYS A 137 1.38 7.27 13.07
N THR A 138 2.05 8.41 12.88
CA THR A 138 3.16 8.55 11.91
C THR A 138 4.32 7.57 12.18
N ASP A 139 4.61 7.28 13.45
CA ASP A 139 5.65 6.32 13.88
C ASP A 139 5.32 4.86 13.51
N ALA A 140 4.03 4.51 13.44
CA ALA A 140 3.58 3.16 13.06
C ALA A 140 3.63 2.92 11.54
N VAL A 141 3.62 3.97 10.71
CA VAL A 141 3.57 3.84 9.24
C VAL A 141 4.72 3.00 8.70
N GLN A 142 5.96 3.27 9.13
CA GLN A 142 7.12 2.52 8.65
C GLN A 142 7.03 1.05 9.09
N GLY A 143 6.65 0.82 10.35
CA GLY A 143 6.46 -0.53 10.88
C GLY A 143 5.43 -1.33 10.09
N ILE A 144 4.28 -0.73 9.74
CA ILE A 144 3.26 -1.38 8.92
C ILE A 144 3.76 -1.62 7.49
N THR A 145 4.48 -0.67 6.91
CA THR A 145 5.01 -0.78 5.54
C THR A 145 6.02 -1.94 5.42
N ASP A 146 6.89 -2.10 6.42
CA ASP A 146 7.92 -3.14 6.44
C ASP A 146 7.36 -4.51 6.90
N TYR A 147 6.55 -4.52 7.95
CA TYR A 147 6.17 -5.77 8.63
C TYR A 147 4.70 -6.13 8.45
N GLY A 148 3.89 -5.27 7.86
CA GLY A 148 2.45 -5.49 7.65
C GLY A 148 1.61 -5.16 8.88
N PHE A 149 0.33 -5.50 8.81
CA PHE A 149 -0.60 -5.39 9.94
C PHE A 149 -0.37 -6.56 10.90
N ASP A 150 0.63 -6.41 11.76
CA ASP A 150 1.07 -7.40 12.75
C ASP A 150 0.14 -7.41 13.98
N ASP A 151 -0.38 -8.60 14.29
CA ASP A 151 -1.42 -8.82 15.31
C ASP A 151 -0.95 -8.51 16.74
N ARG A 152 0.37 -8.54 16.97
CA ARG A 152 0.97 -8.12 18.25
C ARG A 152 0.82 -6.63 18.52
N TYR A 153 0.57 -5.83 17.48
CA TYR A 153 0.43 -4.37 17.57
C TYR A 153 -1.02 -3.89 17.35
N PHE A 154 -1.99 -4.81 17.25
CA PHE A 154 -3.38 -4.42 17.11
C PHE A 154 -3.87 -3.62 18.31
N SER A 155 -4.85 -2.76 18.07
CA SER A 155 -5.43 -1.96 19.15
C SER A 155 -6.33 -2.83 20.00
N SER A 156 -6.05 -2.89 21.30
CA SER A 156 -6.92 -3.53 22.28
C SER A 156 -8.11 -2.64 22.70
N SER A 157 -8.17 -1.40 22.24
CA SER A 157 -9.23 -0.42 22.59
C SER A 157 -10.33 -0.30 21.54
N GLY A 158 -10.34 -1.18 20.54
CA GLY A 158 -11.29 -1.14 19.45
C GLY A 158 -12.69 -1.63 19.87
N ARG A 159 -13.73 -1.09 19.23
CA ARG A 159 -15.15 -1.44 19.50
C ARG A 159 -15.45 -2.93 19.28
N TRP A 160 -14.72 -3.58 18.39
CA TRP A 160 -14.82 -5.02 18.11
C TRP A 160 -13.52 -5.75 18.49
N GLY A 161 -12.84 -5.28 19.54
CA GLY A 161 -11.69 -5.97 20.14
C GLY A 161 -10.37 -5.83 19.37
N HIS A 162 -9.44 -6.74 19.66
CA HIS A 162 -8.03 -6.71 19.30
C HIS A 162 -7.80 -7.08 17.82
N GLY A 163 -7.94 -6.12 16.93
CA GLY A 163 -7.86 -6.30 15.48
C GLY A 163 -7.24 -5.11 14.74
N ALA A 164 -6.97 -5.28 13.46
CA ALA A 164 -6.68 -4.18 12.54
C ALA A 164 -7.98 -3.62 11.96
N TYR A 165 -8.18 -2.31 12.15
CA TYR A 165 -9.40 -1.59 11.78
C TYR A 165 -9.23 -0.86 10.47
N PHE A 166 -10.23 -0.98 9.60
CA PHE A 166 -10.26 -0.35 8.29
C PHE A 166 -11.63 0.28 8.05
N ALA A 167 -11.70 1.25 7.14
CA ALA A 167 -12.96 1.86 6.72
C ALA A 167 -12.99 2.02 5.20
N ASP A 168 -14.19 1.99 4.62
CA ASP A 168 -14.41 2.37 3.22
C ASP A 168 -14.43 3.90 3.04
N ASP A 169 -14.89 4.62 4.06
CA ASP A 169 -14.86 6.08 4.10
C ASP A 169 -13.56 6.62 4.73
N PRO A 170 -12.80 7.48 4.01
CA PRO A 170 -11.54 8.00 4.52
C PRO A 170 -11.71 8.94 5.71
N ARG A 171 -12.89 9.55 5.93
CA ARG A 171 -13.17 10.42 7.09
C ARG A 171 -13.00 9.67 8.40
N LYS A 172 -13.42 8.39 8.43
CA LYS A 172 -13.25 7.54 9.62
C LYS A 172 -11.78 7.34 9.95
N SER A 173 -10.97 7.01 8.94
CA SER A 173 -9.53 6.83 9.11
C SER A 173 -8.81 8.14 9.43
N HIS A 174 -9.25 9.26 8.86
CA HIS A 174 -8.66 10.58 9.10
C HIS A 174 -8.63 10.96 10.58
N GLY A 175 -9.69 10.63 11.33
CA GLY A 175 -9.79 10.92 12.76
C GLY A 175 -8.75 10.22 13.64
N TYR A 176 -8.07 9.18 13.14
CA TYR A 176 -7.02 8.44 13.86
C TYR A 176 -5.60 8.84 13.45
N ILE A 177 -5.45 9.78 12.51
CA ILE A 177 -4.15 10.22 12.02
C ILE A 177 -3.71 11.45 12.78
N ASN A 178 -2.47 11.44 13.29
CA ASN A 178 -1.87 12.62 13.90
C ASN A 178 -1.24 13.52 12.84
N LEU A 179 -1.28 14.82 13.10
CA LEU A 179 -0.54 15.80 12.31
C LEU A 179 0.95 15.67 12.63
N ASN A 180 1.78 15.56 11.62
CA ASN A 180 3.23 15.69 11.74
C ASN A 180 3.55 17.17 12.04
N PRO A 181 4.09 17.52 13.23
CA PRO A 181 4.31 18.91 13.59
C PRO A 181 5.42 19.58 12.76
N GLN A 182 6.36 18.80 12.22
CA GLN A 182 7.50 19.33 11.47
C GLN A 182 7.11 19.91 10.12
N ASP A 183 6.20 19.24 9.39
CA ASP A 183 5.84 19.62 8.01
C ASP A 183 4.33 19.81 7.80
N GLN A 184 3.53 19.69 8.87
CA GLN A 184 2.07 19.82 8.86
C GLN A 184 1.40 18.78 7.95
N THR A 185 2.05 17.65 7.69
CA THR A 185 1.48 16.57 6.88
C THR A 185 0.79 15.50 7.71
N ARG A 186 -0.05 14.72 7.05
CA ARG A 186 -0.73 13.53 7.57
C ARG A 186 -0.48 12.37 6.62
N VAL A 187 -0.41 11.16 7.16
CA VAL A 187 -0.22 9.94 6.38
C VAL A 187 -1.38 8.99 6.59
N MET A 188 -2.03 8.60 5.49
CA MET A 188 -3.07 7.58 5.46
C MET A 188 -2.59 6.36 4.67
N LEU A 189 -2.84 5.16 5.18
CA LEU A 189 -2.61 3.94 4.43
C LEU A 189 -3.89 3.53 3.71
N TYR A 190 -3.73 3.08 2.46
CA TYR A 190 -4.77 2.41 1.70
C TYR A 190 -4.36 0.95 1.57
N ALA A 191 -5.15 0.04 2.10
CA ALA A 191 -4.83 -1.37 2.22
C ALA A 191 -5.79 -2.22 1.40
N LYS A 192 -5.33 -3.40 0.99
CA LYS A 192 -6.21 -4.47 0.50
C LYS A 192 -6.55 -5.37 1.68
N GLY A 193 -7.82 -5.58 1.97
CA GLY A 193 -8.31 -6.46 3.03
C GLY A 193 -9.09 -7.64 2.46
N LEU A 194 -8.79 -8.85 2.93
CA LEU A 194 -9.51 -10.08 2.59
C LEU A 194 -10.65 -10.29 3.61
N LEU A 195 -11.86 -9.86 3.27
CA LEU A 195 -12.98 -9.85 4.23
C LEU A 195 -13.66 -11.22 4.38
N GLY A 196 -13.60 -12.06 3.35
CA GLY A 196 -14.21 -13.39 3.34
C GLY A 196 -15.67 -13.41 3.80
N ILE A 197 -16.02 -14.39 4.61
CA ILE A 197 -17.31 -14.44 5.33
C ILE A 197 -17.23 -13.48 6.52
N GLN A 198 -18.11 -12.48 6.54
CA GLN A 198 -18.09 -11.38 7.51
C GLN A 198 -19.15 -11.59 8.61
N SER A 199 -18.77 -11.40 9.86
CA SER A 199 -19.71 -11.29 10.98
C SER A 199 -20.16 -9.84 11.07
N VAL A 200 -21.41 -9.55 10.71
CA VAL A 200 -21.98 -8.20 10.81
C VAL A 200 -22.41 -7.97 12.26
N GLN A 201 -21.85 -6.95 12.91
CA GLN A 201 -22.12 -6.62 14.31
C GLN A 201 -22.52 -5.15 14.45
N ASN A 202 -23.71 -4.91 15.01
CA ASN A 202 -24.21 -3.56 15.27
C ASN A 202 -23.94 -3.08 16.71
N THR A 203 -23.51 -3.97 17.60
CA THR A 203 -23.13 -3.67 18.98
C THR A 203 -21.64 -3.85 19.17
N ASP A 204 -21.09 -3.13 20.13
CA ASP A 204 -19.69 -3.21 20.51
C ASP A 204 -19.41 -4.57 21.17
N ASN A 205 -18.29 -5.18 20.79
CA ASN A 205 -17.76 -6.39 21.39
C ASN A 205 -16.24 -6.26 21.57
N PRO A 206 -15.79 -5.47 22.57
CA PRO A 206 -14.36 -5.22 22.80
C PRO A 206 -13.60 -6.45 23.29
N SER A 207 -14.29 -7.55 23.63
CA SER A 207 -13.68 -8.80 24.11
C SER A 207 -13.12 -9.70 23.00
N LEU A 208 -13.40 -9.39 21.74
CA LEU A 208 -12.92 -10.18 20.61
C LEU A 208 -11.39 -10.11 20.50
N ASN A 209 -10.75 -11.27 20.37
CA ASN A 209 -9.33 -11.40 20.02
C ASN A 209 -9.14 -12.14 18.68
N ALA A 210 -10.24 -12.50 18.03
CA ALA A 210 -10.30 -13.18 16.76
C ALA A 210 -11.66 -12.91 16.11
N SER A 211 -11.79 -13.19 14.81
CA SER A 211 -13.10 -13.23 14.18
C SER A 211 -13.98 -14.31 14.85
N PRO A 212 -15.30 -14.09 14.97
CA PRO A 212 -16.20 -15.12 15.49
C PRO A 212 -16.11 -16.43 14.70
N ILE A 213 -16.41 -17.56 15.35
CA ILE A 213 -16.33 -18.89 14.73
C ILE A 213 -17.14 -18.93 13.43
N GLY A 214 -16.53 -19.43 12.36
CA GLY A 214 -17.14 -19.49 11.01
C GLY A 214 -16.98 -18.21 10.17
N TYR A 215 -16.36 -17.16 10.73
CA TYR A 215 -16.13 -15.90 10.04
C TYR A 215 -14.64 -15.59 9.90
N HIS A 216 -14.31 -14.77 8.91
CA HIS A 216 -12.95 -14.32 8.59
C HIS A 216 -12.70 -12.90 9.08
N SER A 217 -13.73 -12.07 9.15
CA SER A 217 -13.63 -10.67 9.59
C SER A 217 -14.92 -10.22 10.27
N VAL A 218 -14.89 -9.05 10.90
CA VAL A 218 -16.07 -8.37 11.44
C VAL A 218 -16.38 -7.14 10.59
N GLN A 219 -17.67 -6.93 10.29
CA GLN A 219 -18.18 -5.67 9.76
C GLN A 219 -18.99 -4.98 10.86
N GLY A 220 -18.44 -3.91 11.40
CA GLY A 220 -19.07 -3.08 12.41
C GLY A 220 -19.99 -2.04 11.78
N THR A 221 -21.29 -2.05 12.11
CA THR A 221 -22.30 -1.14 11.51
C THR A 221 -22.98 -0.21 12.53
N GLY A 222 -22.60 -0.29 13.81
CA GLY A 222 -23.17 0.50 14.91
C GLY A 222 -22.57 1.91 15.10
N GLY A 223 -21.87 2.46 14.10
CA GLY A 223 -21.22 3.76 14.15
C GLY A 223 -21.64 4.68 13.02
N GLN A 224 -21.09 5.90 13.01
CA GLN A 224 -21.26 6.83 11.88
C GLN A 224 -20.71 6.26 10.56
N TYR A 225 -19.67 5.44 10.66
CA TYR A 225 -19.01 4.80 9.54
C TYR A 225 -18.96 3.30 9.79
N GLU A 226 -19.04 2.53 8.70
CA GLU A 226 -18.75 1.10 8.78
C GLU A 226 -17.25 0.88 9.02
N GLU A 227 -16.94 -0.11 9.84
CA GLU A 227 -15.57 -0.53 10.12
C GLU A 227 -15.42 -2.00 9.75
N TYR A 228 -14.28 -2.34 9.17
CA TYR A 228 -13.92 -3.69 8.75
C TYR A 228 -12.71 -4.13 9.56
N ILE A 229 -12.85 -5.23 10.30
CA ILE A 229 -11.85 -5.66 11.26
C ILE A 229 -11.34 -7.04 10.87
N VAL A 230 -10.03 -7.14 10.66
CA VAL A 230 -9.32 -8.41 10.46
C VAL A 230 -8.44 -8.69 11.67
N TYR A 231 -8.30 -9.97 12.01
CA TYR A 231 -7.63 -10.40 13.24
C TYR A 231 -6.40 -11.27 12.98
N ARG A 232 -6.09 -11.55 11.70
CA ARG A 232 -5.00 -12.45 11.33
C ARG A 232 -3.93 -11.69 10.56
N TYR A 233 -2.69 -11.95 10.93
CA TYR A 233 -1.53 -11.49 10.15
C TYR A 233 -1.62 -11.97 8.70
N GLY A 234 -1.29 -11.09 7.75
CA GLY A 234 -1.36 -11.38 6.31
C GLY A 234 -2.75 -11.30 5.67
N GLN A 235 -3.82 -11.10 6.45
CA GLN A 235 -5.18 -10.93 5.90
C GLN A 235 -5.42 -9.53 5.29
N ALA A 236 -4.56 -8.56 5.61
CA ALA A 236 -4.51 -7.25 4.98
C ALA A 236 -3.10 -6.92 4.50
N LEU A 237 -3.02 -6.24 3.35
CA LEU A 237 -1.78 -5.80 2.72
C LEU A 237 -1.76 -4.27 2.65
N PRO A 238 -0.78 -3.57 3.27
CA PRO A 238 -0.59 -2.15 3.03
C PRO A 238 -0.20 -1.94 1.55
N TYR A 239 -1.03 -1.20 0.81
CA TYR A 239 -0.91 -1.12 -0.65
C TYR A 239 -0.42 0.25 -1.12
N LEU A 240 -1.02 1.33 -0.63
CA LEU A 240 -0.60 2.71 -0.93
C LEU A 240 -0.43 3.50 0.36
N LYS A 241 0.51 4.44 0.34
CA LYS A 241 0.74 5.47 1.35
C LYS A 241 0.36 6.82 0.74
N VAL A 242 -0.59 7.52 1.37
CA VAL A 242 -1.05 8.85 0.95
C VAL A 242 -0.55 9.88 1.95
N THR A 243 0.27 10.81 1.47
CA THR A 243 0.73 11.96 2.26
C THR A 243 -0.03 13.21 1.82
N TYR A 244 -0.65 13.92 2.77
CA TYR A 244 -1.50 15.07 2.46
C TYR A 244 -1.50 16.10 3.59
N THR A 245 -1.96 17.31 3.29
CA THR A 245 -2.26 18.36 4.29
C THR A 245 -3.77 18.58 4.31
N ALA A 246 -4.34 18.94 5.46
CA ALA A 246 -5.77 19.15 5.68
C ALA A 246 -6.00 20.40 6.52
#